data_AF-A0A2Z5R1G0-F1
#
_entry.id   AF-A0A2Z5R1G0-F1
#
_cell.length_a   1.000
_cell.length_b   1.000
_cell.length_c   1.000
_cell.angle_alpha   90.00
_cell.angle_beta   90.00
_cell.angle_gamma   90.00
#
_symmetry.space_group_name_H-M   'P 1'
#
loop_
_entity.id
_entity.type
_entity.pdbx_description
1 polymer ?
#
loop_
_entity_poly.entity_id
_entity_poly.type
_entity_poly.pdbx_seq_one_letter_code
_entity_poly.pdbx_strand_id
1 'polypeptide(L)' 'MDSGYRGEIMVTLLNTDPTKPFQIKRGDRIAQLVIQRYEQANFVVVAELDETERGVSGFGSSGLK' A
#
# COMPACT_ATOMS: atom_id res chain seq x y z
N MET A 1 3.10 -9.11 -0.47
CA MET A 1 3.59 -10.50 -0.56
C MET A 1 4.81 -10.59 0.30
N ASP A 2 4.82 -11.53 1.24
CA ASP A 2 5.94 -11.70 2.14
C ASP A 2 7.04 -12.55 1.51
N SER A 3 8.30 -12.29 1.86
CA SER A 3 9.47 -12.98 1.31
C SER A 3 9.45 -14.51 1.54
N GLY A 4 8.80 -14.95 2.61
CA GLY A 4 8.63 -16.37 2.94
C GLY A 4 7.46 -17.07 2.24
N TYR A 5 6.59 -16.35 1.54
CA TYR A 5 5.39 -16.94 0.93
C TYR A 5 5.75 -17.84 -0.27
N ARG A 6 5.12 -19.02 -0.37
CA ARG A 6 5.34 -20.01 -1.45
C ARG A 6 4.06 -20.55 -2.07
N GLY A 7 2.90 -20.04 -1.66
CA GLY A 7 1.61 -20.43 -2.25
C GLY A 7 1.34 -19.74 -3.60
N GLU A 8 0.15 -19.99 -4.14
CA GLU A 8 -0.33 -19.32 -5.35
C GLU A 8 -0.55 -17.82 -5.11
N ILE A 9 -0.11 -17.00 -6.07
CA ILE A 9 -0.29 -15.55 -6.00
C ILE A 9 -1.69 -15.21 -6.51
N MET A 10 -2.56 -14.77 -5.61
CA MET A 10 -3.90 -14.30 -5.96
C MET A 10 -3.92 -12.78 -6.07
N VAL A 11 -4.60 -12.26 -7.10
CA VAL A 11 -4.79 -10.81 -7.30
C VAL A 11 -6.24 -10.45 -6.96
N THR A 12 -6.42 -9.62 -5.93
CA THR A 12 -7.73 -9.04 -5.62
C THR A 12 -8.01 -7.88 -6.57
N LEU A 13 -9.04 -8.02 -7.39
CA LEU A 13 -9.47 -7.00 -8.33
C LEU A 13 -10.71 -6.30 -7.80
N LEU A 14 -10.69 -4.97 -7.84
CA LEU A 14 -11.85 -4.13 -7.57
C LEU A 14 -12.18 -3.35 -8.84
N ASN A 15 -13.37 -3.60 -9.40
CA ASN A 15 -13.92 -2.72 -10.41
C ASN A 15 -14.61 -1.54 -9.71
N THR A 16 -14.09 -0.33 -9.90
CA THR A 16 -14.65 0.90 -9.31
C THR A 16 -15.70 1.56 -10.19
N ASP A 17 -15.95 1.06 -11.41
CA ASP A 17 -17.07 1.53 -12.23
C ASP A 17 -18.38 0.93 -11.68
N PRO A 18 -19.32 1.74 -11.20
CA PRO A 18 -20.56 1.26 -10.60
C PRO A 18 -21.59 0.77 -11.64
N THR A 19 -21.34 1.00 -12.93
CA THR A 19 -22.34 0.80 -14.00
C THR A 19 -21.89 -0.18 -15.07
N LYS A 20 -20.58 -0.35 -15.28
CA LYS A 20 -20.04 -1.17 -16.37
C LYS A 20 -19.29 -2.40 -15.83
N PRO A 21 -19.66 -3.62 -16.26
CA PRO A 21 -18.87 -4.80 -15.94
C PRO A 21 -17.53 -4.77 -16.69
N PHE A 22 -16.49 -5.31 -16.06
CA PHE A 22 -15.18 -5.51 -16.69
C PHE A 22 -14.97 -7.01 -16.90
N GLN A 23 -14.69 -7.40 -18.15
CA GLN A 23 -14.50 -8.81 -18.51
C GLN A 23 -13.00 -9.14 -18.59
N ILE A 24 -12.60 -10.23 -17.95
CA ILE A 24 -11.23 -10.74 -17.95
C ILE A 24 -11.22 -12.11 -18.59
N LYS A 25 -10.20 -12.37 -19.40
CA LYS A 25 -9.94 -13.66 -20.04
C LYS A 25 -8.61 -14.21 -19.54
N ARG A 26 -8.44 -15.52 -19.66
CA ARG A 26 -7.15 -16.16 -19.37
C ARG A 26 -6.08 -15.58 -20.29
N GLY A 27 -4.96 -15.16 -19.71
CA GLY A 27 -3.85 -14.52 -20.43
C GLY A 27 -3.86 -12.99 -20.37
N ASP A 28 -4.93 -12.36 -19.90
CA ASP A 28 -4.97 -10.90 -19.73
C ASP A 28 -3.97 -10.46 -18.64
N ARG A 29 -3.28 -9.35 -18.90
CA ARG A 29 -2.43 -8.69 -17.90
C ARG A 29 -3.31 -7.87 -16.97
N ILE A 30 -3.56 -8.36 -15.76
CA ILE A 30 -4.51 -7.77 -14.79
C ILE A 30 -3.87 -7.03 -13.62
N ALA A 31 -2.54 -7.14 -13.45
CA ALA A 31 -1.77 -6.45 -12.42
C ALA A 31 -0.28 -6.42 -12.79
N GLN A 32 0.51 -5.75 -11.96
CA GLN A 32 1.97 -5.76 -12.03
C GLN A 32 2.56 -6.08 -10.66
N LEU A 33 3.65 -6.84 -10.65
CA LEU A 33 4.44 -7.09 -9.44
C LEU A 33 5.55 -6.05 -9.37
N VAL A 34 5.64 -5.36 -8.23
CA VAL A 34 6.74 -4.42 -7.94
C VAL A 34 7.56 -4.98 -6.78
N ILE A 35 8.86 -5.13 -7.00
CA ILE A 35 9.80 -5.53 -5.94
C ILE A 35 10.28 -4.25 -5.26
N GLN A 36 9.97 -4.09 -3.97
CA GLN A 36 10.40 -2.94 -3.18
C GLN A 36 11.32 -3.37 -2.04
N ARG A 37 12.27 -2.50 -1.71
CA ARG A 37 13.05 -2.63 -0.47
C ARG A 37 12.14 -2.36 0.71
N TYR A 38 12.36 -3.08 1.81
CA TYR A 38 11.73 -2.81 3.09
C TYR A 38 12.79 -2.89 4.17
N GLU A 39 12.57 -2.14 5.25
CA GLU A 39 13.45 -2.13 6.42
C GLU A 39 12.85 -2.98 7.54
N GLN A 40 13.70 -3.66 8.30
CA GLN A 40 13.30 -4.33 9.53
C GLN A 40 13.45 -3.35 10.70
N ALA A 41 12.33 -2.91 11.26
CA ALA A 41 12.32 -2.01 12.41
C ALA A 41 12.41 -2.79 13.72
N ASN A 42 13.24 -2.30 14.64
CA ASN A 42 13.23 -2.71 16.04
C ASN A 42 12.52 -1.62 16.84
N PHE A 43 11.33 -1.91 17.34
CA PHE A 43 10.55 -0.95 18.11
C PHE A 43 11.09 -0.82 19.53
N VAL A 44 11.31 0.42 19.98
CA VAL A 44 11.72 0.76 21.35
C VAL A 44 10.61 1.58 21.99
N VAL A 45 10.11 1.14 23.14
CA VAL A 45 9.06 1.84 23.88
C VAL A 45 9.66 3.03 24.62
N VAL A 46 9.04 4.21 24.44
CA VAL A 46 9.41 5.47 25.09
C VAL A 46 8.17 6.15 25.67
N ALA A 47 8.35 7.03 26.65
CA ALA A 47 7.23 7.77 27.23
C ALA A 47 6.64 8.82 26.27
N GLU A 48 7.50 9.45 25.47
CA GLU A 48 7.13 10.47 24.48
C GLU A 48 8.10 10.44 23.29
N LEU A 49 7.65 10.95 22.15
CA LEU A 49 8.47 11.15 20.94
C LEU A 49 8.96 12.59 20.87
N ASP A 50 10.13 12.81 20.25
CA ASP A 50 10.66 14.15 20.01
C ASP A 50 9.74 14.97 19.08
N GLU A 51 9.73 16.28 19.28
CA GLU A 51 9.01 17.21 18.39
C GLU A 51 9.72 17.37 17.04
N THR A 52 8.93 17.61 15.99
CA THR A 52 9.41 17.97 14.66
C THR A 52 8.62 19.15 14.13
N GLU A 53 9.16 19.88 13.15
CA GLU A 53 8.44 21.00 12.50
C GLU A 53 7.06 20.60 11.96
N ARG A 54 6.89 19.33 11.58
CA ARG A 54 5.60 18.80 11.10
C ARG A 54 4.61 18.55 12.24
N GLY A 55 5.10 18.16 13.41
CA GLY A 55 4.29 17.79 14.57
C GLY A 55 3.20 16.77 14.23
N VAL A 56 1.98 17.02 14.72
CA VAL A 56 0.79 16.17 14.51
C VAL A 56 0.07 16.39 13.17
N SER A 57 0.62 17.23 12.30
CA SER A 57 -0.06 17.66 11.07
C SER A 57 -0.14 16.54 10.03
N GLY A 58 -1.31 16.37 9.41
CA GLY A 58 -1.59 15.36 8.38
C GLY A 58 -2.80 15.73 7.52
N PHE A 59 -3.29 14.80 6.68
CA PHE A 59 -4.54 14.95 5.92
C PHE A 59 -4.65 16.25 5.09
N GLY A 60 -3.60 16.60 4.34
CA GLY A 60 -3.61 17.81 3.51
C GLY A 60 -3.33 19.10 4.29
N SER A 61 -2.72 19.02 5.48
CA SER A 61 -2.32 20.17 6.30
C SER A 61 -1.39 21.18 5.61
N SER A 62 -0.71 20.79 4.52
CA SER A 62 0.09 21.69 3.69
C SER A 62 -0.74 22.55 2.72
N GLY A 63 -2.07 22.31 2.67
CA GLY A 63 -2.96 22.93 1.71
C GLY A 63 -2.77 22.43 0.28
N LEU A 64 -3.67 22.88 -0.59
CA LEU A 64 -3.53 22.84 -2.04
C LEU A 64 -3.33 24.30 -2.49
N LYS A 65 -2.42 24.54 -3.44
CA LYS A 65 -2.31 25.85 -4.09
C LYS A 65 -3.47 26.07 -5.06
#